data_AF-A0AAD3DDA3-F1
#
_entry.id   AF-A0AAD3DDA3-F1
#
_cell.length_a   1.000
_cell.length_b   1.000
_cell.length_c   1.000
_cell.angle_alpha   90.00
_cell.angle_beta   90.00
_cell.angle_gamma   90.00
#
_symmetry.space_group_name_H-M   'P 1'
#
loop_
_entity.id
_entity.type
_entity.pdbx_description
1 polymer ?
#
loop_
_entity_poly.entity_id
_entity_poly.type
_entity_poly.pdbx_seq_one_letter_code
_entity_poly.pdbx_strand_id
1 'polypeptide(L)'
;MHAYFFTLPSCQADITSWAHPDITTDNGYTLPDKPITVFYRQLSSGTTAVITAYLTAACTSWRLGSGSLLTSWPSAFKPTTSSSNMSNSVEATPWSIGYMDAANGHELNLLEVAVKNKAGNFVTSQTGDIPGAATALFKSDAWPKSPTQSFSSVSVLNQPGTSTFPIVAMPFMFVRTDLTSRGDSGTLLLAFLNFMLDSYAQDTIASAVGFSALPAEVRQYAKERAVPLLQVDTRAKSWTFESGSVLPAGKGSADYVISSFAGSYENVNSQAFADFYQAYSLQQNQKNAAAANTTAGNGTSANSTSLADVPANLKDKLDKMESKIAILEAITITAIVFGVVGLTLGIFVSCRMFVHASIWGNQGVSPLLQAGSLTGNSSVRRSKSALSEGSFA
;
A
#
# COMPACT_ATOMS: atom_id res chain seq x y z
N MET A 1 16.23 22.86 -0.27
CA MET A 1 15.81 21.71 -1.08
C MET A 1 15.71 22.23 -2.51
N HIS A 2 16.71 21.95 -3.36
CA HIS A 2 16.67 22.41 -4.75
C HIS A 2 15.77 21.43 -5.51
N ALA A 3 14.52 21.82 -5.78
CA ALA A 3 13.66 21.07 -6.68
C ALA A 3 14.18 21.32 -8.10
N TYR A 4 14.60 20.27 -8.80
CA TYR A 4 14.97 20.38 -10.20
C TYR A 4 13.71 20.34 -11.06
N PHE A 5 13.56 21.33 -11.94
CA PHE A 5 12.42 21.51 -12.81
C PHE A 5 12.71 20.91 -14.19
N PHE A 6 11.78 20.12 -14.74
CA PHE A 6 11.96 19.46 -16.04
C PHE A 6 10.75 19.66 -16.95
N THR A 7 10.98 20.25 -18.13
CA THR A 7 10.07 20.24 -19.27
C THR A 7 10.41 19.11 -20.24
N LEU A 8 9.38 18.67 -20.97
CA LEU A 8 9.41 17.50 -21.84
C LEU A 8 9.29 17.86 -23.34
N PRO A 9 10.02 18.85 -23.91
CA PRO A 9 10.05 18.96 -25.37
C PRO A 9 10.80 17.77 -26.00
N SER A 10 11.68 17.13 -25.22
CA SER A 10 12.70 16.18 -25.66
C SER A 10 12.88 15.07 -24.60
N CYS A 11 12.41 13.85 -24.86
CA CYS A 11 12.26 12.82 -23.80
C CYS A 11 12.83 11.44 -24.14
N GLN A 12 13.44 11.25 -25.31
CA GLN A 12 14.01 9.96 -25.70
C GLN A 12 15.52 10.06 -25.99
N ALA A 13 16.27 10.48 -24.97
CA ALA A 13 17.73 10.69 -25.01
C ALA A 13 18.21 11.91 -25.83
N ASP A 14 17.30 12.81 -26.19
CA ASP A 14 17.61 14.08 -26.87
C ASP A 14 18.40 15.05 -25.97
N ILE A 15 18.16 14.99 -24.64
CA ILE A 15 18.90 15.75 -23.62
C ILE A 15 19.88 14.82 -22.91
N THR A 16 21.18 15.09 -23.06
CA THR A 16 22.25 14.19 -22.58
C THR A 16 23.09 14.77 -21.44
N SER A 17 22.95 16.05 -21.10
CA SER A 17 23.67 16.72 -20.01
C SER A 17 22.74 17.56 -19.13
N TRP A 18 23.03 17.61 -17.83
CA TRP A 18 22.31 18.46 -16.87
C TRP A 18 22.45 19.96 -17.16
N ALA A 19 23.51 20.39 -17.85
CA ALA A 19 23.70 21.77 -18.27
C ALA A 19 22.89 22.18 -19.52
N HIS A 20 22.03 21.29 -20.05
CA HIS A 20 21.25 21.58 -21.25
C HIS A 20 20.41 22.87 -21.13
N PRO A 21 20.27 23.67 -22.21
CA PRO A 21 19.52 24.93 -22.18
C PRO A 21 18.07 24.80 -21.70
N ASP A 22 17.38 23.72 -22.06
CA ASP A 22 16.00 23.48 -21.62
C ASP A 22 15.93 23.31 -20.09
N ILE A 23 16.83 22.52 -19.51
CA ILE A 23 16.92 22.34 -18.04
C ILE A 23 17.27 23.68 -17.39
N THR A 24 18.22 24.44 -17.95
CA THR A 24 18.58 25.76 -17.43
C THR A 24 17.39 26.73 -17.45
N THR A 25 16.59 26.71 -18.52
CA THR A 25 15.41 27.57 -18.70
C THR A 25 14.34 27.27 -17.66
N ASP A 26 14.09 26.00 -17.37
CA ASP A 26 13.10 25.59 -16.37
C ASP A 26 13.54 25.90 -14.94
N ASN A 27 14.84 25.85 -14.68
CA ASN A 27 15.38 26.05 -13.33
C ASN A 27 15.72 27.51 -13.04
N GLY A 28 16.00 28.32 -14.08
CA GLY A 28 16.49 29.69 -13.93
C GLY A 28 17.96 29.78 -13.50
N TYR A 29 18.68 28.66 -13.49
CA TYR A 29 20.11 28.58 -13.19
C TYR A 29 20.76 27.39 -13.91
N THR A 30 22.07 27.49 -14.12
CA THR A 30 22.85 26.46 -14.81
C THR A 30 23.30 25.37 -13.84
N LEU A 31 23.09 24.11 -14.22
CA LEU A 31 23.61 22.95 -13.50
C LEU A 31 25.00 22.57 -14.01
N PRO A 32 25.79 21.79 -13.24
CA PRO A 32 27.05 21.28 -13.72
C PRO A 32 26.89 20.49 -15.03
N ASP A 33 27.82 20.71 -15.97
CA ASP A 33 27.85 19.98 -17.23
C ASP A 33 28.28 18.53 -17.00
N LYS A 34 27.29 17.71 -16.71
CA LYS A 34 27.44 16.31 -16.30
C LYS A 34 26.47 15.46 -17.12
N PRO A 35 26.93 14.30 -17.63
CA PRO A 35 26.10 13.43 -18.45
C PRO A 35 24.93 12.88 -17.62
N ILE A 36 23.76 12.78 -18.25
CA ILE A 36 22.56 12.19 -17.64
C ILE A 36 22.59 10.68 -17.86
N THR A 37 22.52 9.92 -16.77
CA THR A 37 22.31 8.46 -16.83
C THR A 37 20.85 8.14 -16.56
N VAL A 38 20.11 7.64 -17.55
CA VAL A 38 18.71 7.28 -17.38
C VAL A 38 18.58 5.80 -17.06
N PHE A 39 17.90 5.46 -15.97
CA PHE A 39 17.53 4.08 -15.63
C PHE A 39 16.09 3.76 -16.01
N TYR A 40 15.86 2.55 -16.51
CA TYR A 40 14.54 2.01 -16.83
C TYR A 40 14.34 0.61 -16.24
N ARG A 41 13.10 0.14 -16.17
CA ARG A 41 12.77 -1.24 -15.75
C ARG A 41 12.79 -2.18 -16.96
N GLN A 42 13.65 -3.19 -16.91
CA GLN A 42 13.77 -4.19 -17.98
C GLN A 42 12.72 -5.30 -17.91
N LEU A 43 12.15 -5.54 -16.72
CA LEU A 43 11.06 -6.50 -16.51
C LEU A 43 9.73 -5.76 -16.40
N SER A 44 8.64 -6.48 -16.69
CA SER A 44 7.28 -5.94 -16.68
C SER A 44 6.98 -5.18 -15.38
N SER A 45 6.49 -3.95 -15.50
CA SER A 45 6.31 -3.02 -14.40
C SER A 45 5.12 -2.09 -14.66
N GLY A 46 4.20 -2.01 -13.69
CA GLY A 46 3.08 -1.06 -13.73
C GLY A 46 3.57 0.39 -13.76
N THR A 47 4.60 0.74 -12.98
CA THR A 47 5.21 2.07 -12.98
C THR A 47 5.77 2.42 -14.36
N THR A 48 6.30 1.43 -15.10
CA THR A 48 6.75 1.62 -16.49
C THR A 48 5.58 1.90 -17.41
N ALA A 49 4.45 1.20 -17.25
CA ALA A 49 3.25 1.49 -18.02
C ALA A 49 2.76 2.93 -17.80
N VAL A 50 2.75 3.39 -16.54
CA VAL A 50 2.31 4.74 -16.15
C VAL A 50 3.23 5.81 -16.73
N ILE A 51 4.55 5.72 -16.51
CA ILE A 51 5.49 6.75 -16.98
C ILE A 51 5.54 6.81 -18.50
N THR A 52 5.50 5.67 -19.20
CA THR A 52 5.57 5.63 -20.66
C THR A 52 4.26 6.09 -21.31
N ALA A 53 3.11 5.82 -20.68
CA ALA A 53 1.83 6.42 -21.08
C ALA A 53 1.82 7.93 -20.87
N TYR A 54 2.37 8.42 -19.76
CA TYR A 54 2.52 9.86 -19.53
C TYR A 54 3.40 10.51 -20.60
N LEU A 55 4.58 9.94 -20.87
CA LEU A 55 5.48 10.44 -21.90
C LEU A 55 4.84 10.41 -23.29
N THR A 56 4.07 9.37 -23.61
CA THR A 56 3.31 9.29 -24.87
C THR A 56 2.27 10.42 -24.98
N ALA A 57 1.62 10.79 -23.88
CA ALA A 57 0.59 11.83 -23.85
C ALA A 57 1.15 13.26 -23.78
N ALA A 58 2.30 13.46 -23.14
CA ALA A 58 2.84 14.78 -22.80
C ALA A 58 4.09 15.17 -23.62
N CYS A 59 4.80 14.20 -24.20
CA CYS A 59 6.06 14.45 -24.90
C CYS A 59 5.97 14.11 -26.39
N THR A 60 6.06 15.13 -27.23
CA THR A 60 5.97 14.97 -28.69
C THR A 60 7.17 14.30 -29.32
N SER A 61 8.33 14.17 -28.64
CA SER A 61 9.49 13.42 -29.13
C SER A 61 9.51 11.94 -28.71
N TRP A 62 8.63 11.53 -27.80
CA TRP A 62 8.55 10.14 -27.34
C TRP A 62 8.04 9.20 -28.44
N ARG A 63 8.77 8.13 -28.75
CA ARG A 63 8.46 7.17 -29.82
C ARG A 63 8.35 5.72 -29.36
N LEU A 64 8.74 5.40 -28.13
CA LEU A 64 8.68 4.01 -27.63
C LEU A 64 7.25 3.51 -27.38
N GLY A 65 6.26 4.40 -27.40
CA GLY A 65 4.89 4.10 -27.02
C GLY A 65 4.75 3.86 -25.53
N SER A 66 3.70 3.14 -25.14
CA SER A 66 3.36 2.87 -23.73
C SER A 66 3.17 1.39 -23.49
N GLY A 67 3.60 0.91 -22.32
CA GLY A 67 3.40 -0.48 -21.93
C GLY A 67 4.13 -0.85 -20.64
N SER A 68 3.73 -1.97 -20.03
CA SER A 68 4.41 -2.47 -18.82
C SER A 68 5.79 -3.04 -19.13
N LEU A 69 6.06 -3.43 -20.37
CA LEU A 69 7.32 -3.91 -20.88
C LEU A 69 7.58 -3.29 -22.25
N LEU A 70 8.74 -2.65 -22.43
CA LEU A 70 9.20 -2.10 -23.70
C LEU A 70 10.59 -2.69 -24.02
N THR A 71 10.85 -2.99 -25.29
CA THR A 71 12.06 -3.70 -25.73
C THR A 71 13.09 -2.83 -26.44
N SER A 72 12.72 -1.61 -26.83
CA SER A 72 13.52 -0.77 -27.74
C SER A 72 14.03 0.51 -27.07
N TRP A 73 14.43 0.42 -25.80
CA TRP A 73 15.03 1.54 -25.08
C TRP A 73 16.32 2.03 -25.77
N PRO A 74 16.61 3.34 -25.75
CA PRO A 74 17.88 3.87 -26.23
C PRO A 74 19.07 3.15 -25.59
N SER A 75 20.12 2.85 -26.36
CA SER A 75 21.30 2.14 -25.88
C SER A 75 22.06 2.90 -24.77
N ALA A 76 21.87 4.20 -24.66
CA ALA A 76 22.41 5.03 -23.58
C ALA A 76 21.73 4.77 -22.23
N PHE A 77 20.49 4.25 -22.22
CA PHE A 77 19.74 4.01 -20.99
C PHE A 77 20.19 2.69 -20.33
N LYS A 78 20.06 2.62 -19.01
CA LYS A 78 20.53 1.50 -18.19
C LYS A 78 19.37 0.68 -17.62
N PRO A 79 19.36 -0.65 -17.79
CA PRO A 79 18.28 -1.48 -17.28
C PRO A 79 18.37 -1.72 -15.76
N THR A 80 17.22 -1.88 -15.13
CA THR A 80 17.06 -2.34 -13.74
C THR A 80 15.96 -3.41 -13.66
N THR A 81 16.12 -4.43 -12.81
CA THR A 81 15.20 -5.57 -12.73
C THR A 81 13.98 -5.32 -11.84
N SER A 82 14.13 -4.53 -10.78
CA SER A 82 13.13 -4.33 -9.73
C SER A 82 13.07 -2.87 -9.27
N SER A 83 12.06 -2.53 -8.46
CA SER A 83 11.96 -1.19 -7.87
C SER A 83 13.12 -0.92 -6.89
N SER A 84 13.51 -1.91 -6.08
CA SER A 84 14.67 -1.79 -5.18
C SER A 84 15.98 -1.62 -5.94
N ASN A 85 16.14 -2.30 -7.08
CA ASN A 85 17.32 -2.08 -7.93
C ASN A 85 17.28 -0.72 -8.61
N MET A 86 16.09 -0.17 -8.90
CA MET A 86 15.96 1.21 -9.40
C MET A 86 16.46 2.23 -8.37
N SER A 87 16.01 2.18 -7.12
CA SER A 87 16.48 3.11 -6.08
C SER A 87 17.98 2.98 -5.88
N ASN A 88 18.49 1.76 -5.70
CA ASN A 88 19.92 1.51 -5.49
C ASN A 88 20.77 2.02 -6.67
N SER A 89 20.29 1.85 -7.90
CA SER A 89 21.02 2.30 -9.09
C SER A 89 21.06 3.82 -9.20
N VAL A 90 19.94 4.49 -8.90
CA VAL A 90 19.85 5.95 -8.91
C VAL A 90 20.71 6.56 -7.80
N GLU A 91 20.66 5.99 -6.60
CA GLU A 91 21.45 6.44 -5.45
C GLU A 91 22.96 6.23 -5.67
N ALA A 92 23.37 5.07 -6.21
CA ALA A 92 24.77 4.75 -6.44
C ALA A 92 25.39 5.47 -7.66
N THR A 93 24.57 6.06 -8.53
CA THR A 93 25.04 6.67 -9.79
C THR A 93 24.77 8.17 -9.77
N PRO A 94 25.79 9.01 -9.51
CA PRO A 94 25.66 10.45 -9.58
C PRO A 94 25.14 10.91 -10.95
N TRP A 95 24.34 11.99 -10.97
CA TRP A 95 23.79 12.58 -12.19
C TRP A 95 22.84 11.64 -12.96
N SER A 96 22.26 10.64 -12.28
CA SER A 96 21.27 9.75 -12.86
C SER A 96 19.84 10.19 -12.61
N ILE A 97 18.91 9.61 -13.37
CA ILE A 97 17.47 9.78 -13.20
C ILE A 97 16.77 8.44 -13.44
N GLY A 98 15.73 8.18 -12.67
CA GLY A 98 14.86 7.01 -12.81
C GLY A 98 13.42 7.38 -12.46
N TYR A 99 12.57 6.38 -12.31
CA TYR A 99 11.18 6.58 -11.92
C TYR A 99 10.77 5.54 -10.86
N MET A 100 9.94 5.99 -9.91
CA MET A 100 9.49 5.18 -8.79
C MET A 100 8.05 5.56 -8.41
N ASP A 101 7.39 4.67 -7.68
CA ASP A 101 6.19 5.04 -6.93
C ASP A 101 6.53 6.09 -5.86
N ALA A 102 5.67 7.09 -5.68
CA ALA A 102 5.92 8.22 -4.79
C ALA A 102 6.10 7.77 -3.33
N ALA A 103 5.29 6.84 -2.83
CA ALA A 103 5.36 6.39 -1.44
C ALA A 103 6.72 5.77 -1.12
N ASN A 104 7.20 4.88 -2.00
CA ASN A 104 8.51 4.25 -1.87
C ASN A 104 9.65 5.27 -2.02
N GLY A 105 9.53 6.23 -2.93
CA GLY A 105 10.51 7.29 -3.10
C GLY A 105 10.65 8.16 -1.85
N HIS A 106 9.53 8.47 -1.19
CA HIS A 106 9.51 9.20 0.06
C HIS A 106 10.09 8.40 1.24
N GLU A 107 9.74 7.12 1.36
CA GLU A 107 10.28 6.24 2.40
C GLU A 107 11.81 6.15 2.33
N LEU A 108 12.35 6.11 1.11
CA LEU A 108 13.78 6.07 0.84
C LEU A 108 14.45 7.46 0.84
N ASN A 109 13.71 8.54 1.09
CA ASN A 109 14.19 9.92 1.05
C ASN A 109 14.91 10.29 -0.26
N LEU A 110 14.45 9.74 -1.39
CA LEU A 110 15.02 10.05 -2.69
C LEU A 110 14.67 11.49 -3.10
N LEU A 111 15.59 12.15 -3.81
CA LEU A 111 15.33 13.45 -4.40
C LEU A 111 14.30 13.32 -5.53
N GLU A 112 13.20 14.04 -5.41
CA GLU A 112 12.15 14.11 -6.44
C GLU A 112 12.35 15.36 -7.33
N VAL A 113 12.19 15.20 -8.64
CA VAL A 113 12.13 16.30 -9.59
C VAL A 113 10.72 16.90 -9.64
N ALA A 114 10.61 18.22 -9.70
CA ALA A 114 9.32 18.87 -9.92
C ALA A 114 8.97 18.82 -11.41
N VAL A 115 7.77 18.34 -11.71
CA VAL A 115 7.28 18.12 -13.08
C VAL A 115 6.34 19.26 -13.46
N LYS A 116 6.51 19.81 -14.66
CA LYS A 116 5.58 20.79 -15.20
C LYS A 116 4.25 20.12 -15.52
N ASN A 117 3.18 20.56 -14.87
CA ASN A 117 1.83 20.09 -15.16
C ASN A 117 1.24 20.75 -16.41
N LYS A 118 0.04 20.32 -16.78
CA LYS A 118 -0.66 20.82 -17.98
C LYS A 118 -0.99 22.31 -17.94
N ALA A 119 -1.09 22.92 -16.75
CA ALA A 119 -1.28 24.35 -16.58
C ALA A 119 0.03 25.16 -16.64
N GLY A 120 1.17 24.47 -16.79
CA GLY A 120 2.49 25.10 -16.88
C GLY A 120 3.18 25.34 -15.54
N ASN A 121 2.62 24.85 -14.43
CA ASN A 121 3.19 25.00 -13.10
C ASN A 121 4.01 23.76 -12.73
N PHE A 122 5.12 23.96 -12.04
CA PHE A 122 5.94 22.85 -11.55
C PHE A 122 5.45 22.37 -10.19
N VAL A 123 5.23 21.06 -10.09
CA VAL A 123 4.72 20.39 -8.89
C VAL A 123 5.47 19.09 -8.65
N THR A 124 5.63 18.72 -7.39
CA THR A 124 6.12 17.39 -6.96
C THR A 124 4.93 16.53 -6.52
N SER A 125 5.15 15.24 -6.28
CA SER A 125 4.11 14.36 -5.72
C SER A 125 3.65 14.80 -4.32
N GLN A 126 4.46 15.57 -3.59
CA GLN A 126 4.11 16.14 -2.28
C GLN A 126 3.37 17.48 -2.36
N THR A 127 3.70 18.31 -3.36
CA THR A 127 3.12 19.66 -3.50
C THR A 127 1.96 19.72 -4.48
N GLY A 128 1.84 18.72 -5.35
CA GLY A 128 0.77 18.60 -6.33
C GLY A 128 -0.53 18.04 -5.76
N ASP A 129 -1.64 18.46 -6.34
CA ASP A 129 -2.96 17.90 -6.10
C ASP A 129 -3.11 16.58 -6.86
N ILE A 130 -2.92 15.46 -6.16
CA ILE A 130 -3.05 14.10 -6.72
C ILE A 130 -4.52 13.76 -7.04
N PRO A 131 -5.51 13.94 -6.11
CA PRO A 131 -6.92 13.69 -6.42
C PRO A 131 -7.48 14.58 -7.54
N GLY A 132 -6.93 15.79 -7.71
CA GLY A 132 -7.34 16.73 -8.75
C GLY A 132 -7.31 16.15 -10.16
N ALA A 133 -6.41 15.21 -10.45
CA ALA A 133 -6.37 14.52 -11.73
C ALA A 133 -7.63 13.69 -11.99
N ALA A 134 -8.08 12.93 -11.00
CA ALA A 134 -9.31 12.14 -11.09
C ALA A 134 -10.56 13.04 -11.12
N THR A 135 -10.58 14.13 -10.34
CA THR A 135 -11.64 15.14 -10.38
C THR A 135 -11.79 15.77 -11.76
N ALA A 136 -10.68 16.19 -12.37
CA ALA A 136 -10.69 16.80 -13.69
C ALA A 136 -11.21 15.84 -14.76
N LEU A 137 -10.76 14.57 -14.73
CA LEU A 137 -11.23 13.54 -15.65
C LEU A 137 -12.72 13.22 -15.45
N PHE A 138 -13.17 13.10 -14.21
CA PHE A 138 -14.57 12.80 -13.86
C PHE A 138 -15.55 13.85 -14.40
N LYS A 139 -15.12 15.12 -14.43
CA LYS A 139 -15.91 16.24 -14.98
C LYS A 139 -15.93 16.29 -16.51
N SER A 140 -15.13 15.46 -17.19
CA SER A 140 -15.04 15.41 -18.65
C SER A 140 -15.95 14.33 -19.25
N ASP A 141 -16.07 14.32 -20.57
CA ASP A 141 -16.77 13.25 -21.30
C ASP A 141 -15.95 11.97 -21.46
N ALA A 142 -14.67 11.98 -21.08
CA ALA A 142 -13.84 10.78 -21.10
C ALA A 142 -14.16 9.82 -19.93
N TRP A 143 -14.91 10.26 -18.91
CA TRP A 143 -15.40 9.38 -17.85
C TRP A 143 -16.66 8.62 -18.29
N PRO A 144 -16.67 7.27 -18.23
CA PRO A 144 -17.84 6.47 -18.59
C PRO A 144 -19.04 6.83 -17.72
N LYS A 145 -20.21 7.02 -18.34
CA LYS A 145 -21.41 7.46 -17.61
C LYS A 145 -22.06 6.32 -16.80
N SER A 146 -21.75 5.07 -17.17
CA SER A 146 -22.20 3.85 -16.47
C SER A 146 -21.00 2.98 -16.07
N PRO A 147 -21.01 2.33 -14.89
CA PRO A 147 -19.96 1.40 -14.47
C PRO A 147 -19.82 0.16 -15.35
N THR A 148 -20.84 -0.14 -16.17
CA THR A 148 -20.83 -1.26 -17.12
C THR A 148 -20.22 -0.90 -18.48
N GLN A 149 -19.92 0.38 -18.73
CA GLN A 149 -19.24 0.82 -19.94
C GLN A 149 -17.72 0.56 -19.84
N SER A 150 -17.03 0.62 -20.98
CA SER A 150 -15.58 0.44 -21.00
C SER A 150 -14.85 1.58 -20.29
N PHE A 151 -13.91 1.21 -19.41
CA PHE A 151 -12.96 2.12 -18.78
C PHE A 151 -11.61 2.15 -19.51
N SER A 152 -11.48 1.53 -20.68
CA SER A 152 -10.21 1.41 -21.41
C SER A 152 -9.60 2.74 -21.84
N SER A 153 -10.42 3.79 -21.97
CA SER A 153 -9.97 5.16 -22.31
C SER A 153 -9.77 6.07 -21.09
N VAL A 154 -10.03 5.57 -19.88
CA VAL A 154 -9.92 6.37 -18.65
C VAL A 154 -8.45 6.49 -18.28
N SER A 155 -7.93 7.71 -18.40
CA SER A 155 -6.55 8.04 -18.07
C SER A 155 -6.51 9.30 -17.22
N VAL A 156 -6.03 9.16 -15.99
CA VAL A 156 -5.79 10.31 -15.07
C VAL A 156 -4.41 10.95 -15.29
N LEU A 157 -3.75 10.64 -16.41
CA LEU A 157 -2.47 11.22 -16.78
C LEU A 157 -2.64 12.60 -17.42
N ASN A 158 -1.72 13.51 -17.10
CA ASN A 158 -1.63 14.86 -17.66
C ASN A 158 -2.98 15.59 -17.69
N GLN A 159 -3.73 15.48 -16.59
CA GLN A 159 -5.03 16.12 -16.44
C GLN A 159 -4.88 17.63 -16.18
N PRO A 160 -5.85 18.46 -16.58
CA PRO A 160 -5.77 19.90 -16.37
C PRO A 160 -6.00 20.28 -14.90
N GLY A 161 -5.38 21.38 -14.49
CA GLY A 161 -5.53 21.98 -13.16
C GLY A 161 -4.26 22.73 -12.76
N THR A 162 -4.41 23.80 -11.96
CA THR A 162 -3.28 24.68 -11.63
C THR A 162 -2.23 23.98 -10.78
N SER A 163 -2.63 23.13 -9.83
CA SER A 163 -1.74 22.35 -8.95
C SER A 163 -1.75 20.85 -9.24
N THR A 164 -2.50 20.37 -10.24
CA THR A 164 -2.66 18.93 -10.51
C THR A 164 -1.31 18.27 -10.82
N PHE A 165 -0.99 17.19 -10.12
CA PHE A 165 0.20 16.38 -10.45
C PHE A 165 -0.05 15.60 -11.75
N PRO A 166 0.88 15.63 -12.72
CA PRO A 166 0.59 15.10 -14.05
C PRO A 166 0.79 13.57 -14.20
N ILE A 167 1.47 12.91 -13.25
CA ILE A 167 1.83 11.49 -13.33
C ILE A 167 1.08 10.72 -12.23
N VAL A 168 -0.22 10.52 -12.44
CA VAL A 168 -1.09 9.81 -11.48
C VAL A 168 -1.53 8.48 -12.06
N ALA A 169 -1.65 7.46 -11.21
CA ALA A 169 -2.27 6.20 -11.55
C ALA A 169 -3.49 5.99 -10.66
N MET A 170 -4.59 5.52 -11.24
CA MET A 170 -5.80 5.16 -10.52
C MET A 170 -6.06 3.66 -10.68
N PRO A 171 -5.97 2.85 -9.62
CA PRO A 171 -6.26 1.44 -9.70
C PRO A 171 -7.77 1.19 -9.85
N PHE A 172 -8.14 0.14 -10.59
CA PHE A 172 -9.51 -0.29 -10.78
C PHE A 172 -9.73 -1.70 -10.22
N MET A 173 -10.89 -1.92 -9.62
CA MET A 173 -11.38 -3.27 -9.28
C MET A 173 -12.46 -3.67 -10.28
N PHE A 174 -12.19 -4.71 -11.07
CA PHE A 174 -13.16 -5.29 -11.99
C PHE A 174 -13.91 -6.42 -11.29
N VAL A 175 -15.21 -6.23 -11.09
CA VAL A 175 -16.06 -7.14 -10.32
C VAL A 175 -17.20 -7.62 -11.21
N ARG A 176 -17.47 -8.93 -11.20
CA ARG A 176 -18.66 -9.48 -11.87
C ARG A 176 -19.90 -8.99 -11.14
N THR A 177 -20.91 -8.53 -11.89
CA THR A 177 -22.16 -8.05 -11.29
C THR A 177 -22.95 -9.17 -10.63
N ASP A 178 -22.94 -10.37 -11.20
CA ASP A 178 -23.51 -11.55 -10.56
C ASP A 178 -22.46 -12.26 -9.70
N LEU A 179 -22.66 -12.19 -8.39
CA LEU A 179 -21.88 -12.87 -7.35
C LEU A 179 -22.69 -13.96 -6.64
N THR A 180 -23.91 -14.28 -7.10
CA THR A 180 -24.81 -15.25 -6.43
C THR A 180 -24.18 -16.63 -6.31
N SER A 181 -23.41 -17.05 -7.32
CA SER A 181 -22.70 -18.33 -7.30
C SER A 181 -21.51 -18.37 -6.32
N ARG A 182 -21.18 -17.26 -5.66
CA ARG A 182 -20.04 -17.16 -4.72
C ARG A 182 -20.44 -17.38 -3.26
N GLY A 183 -21.74 -17.51 -2.96
CA GLY A 183 -22.24 -17.69 -1.59
C GLY A 183 -21.68 -16.63 -0.64
N ASP A 184 -21.19 -17.05 0.53
CA ASP A 184 -20.61 -16.16 1.56
C ASP A 184 -19.40 -15.34 1.09
N SER A 185 -18.67 -15.80 0.06
CA SER A 185 -17.57 -15.00 -0.50
C SER A 185 -18.07 -13.82 -1.34
N GLY A 186 -19.28 -13.90 -1.90
CA GLY A 186 -19.89 -12.80 -2.64
C GLY A 186 -20.31 -11.67 -1.73
N THR A 187 -20.95 -12.00 -0.60
CA THR A 187 -21.33 -11.02 0.43
C THR A 187 -20.11 -10.42 1.13
N LEU A 188 -19.04 -11.20 1.35
CA LEU A 188 -17.75 -10.67 1.85
C LEU A 188 -17.12 -9.68 0.88
N LEU A 189 -17.09 -9.99 -0.42
CA LEU A 189 -16.56 -9.07 -1.43
C LEU A 189 -17.37 -7.77 -1.46
N LEU A 190 -18.70 -7.85 -1.42
CA LEU A 190 -19.56 -6.66 -1.34
C LEU A 190 -19.25 -5.81 -0.09
N ALA A 191 -19.06 -6.45 1.06
CA ALA A 191 -18.68 -5.75 2.29
C ALA A 191 -17.31 -5.08 2.18
N PHE A 192 -16.32 -5.76 1.59
CA PHE A 192 -14.99 -5.22 1.37
C PHE A 192 -14.99 -4.02 0.41
N LEU A 193 -15.75 -4.08 -0.69
CA LEU A 193 -15.89 -2.96 -1.62
C LEU A 193 -16.54 -1.74 -0.95
N ASN A 194 -17.56 -1.96 -0.11
CA ASN A 194 -18.17 -0.88 0.66
C ASN A 194 -17.20 -0.27 1.68
N PHE A 195 -16.42 -1.11 2.36
CA PHE A 195 -15.36 -0.66 3.28
C PHE A 195 -14.30 0.17 2.56
N MET A 196 -13.79 -0.30 1.42
CA MET A 196 -12.83 0.45 0.61
C MET A 196 -13.36 1.83 0.18
N LEU A 197 -14.69 2.01 0.08
CA LEU A 197 -15.35 3.27 -0.27
C LEU A 197 -15.88 4.06 0.96
N ASP A 198 -15.61 3.60 2.18
CA ASP A 198 -15.95 4.32 3.39
C ASP A 198 -14.91 5.40 3.73
N SER A 199 -15.25 6.30 4.66
CA SER A 199 -14.38 7.40 5.05
C SER A 199 -13.14 6.92 5.80
N TYR A 200 -13.22 5.83 6.57
CA TYR A 200 -12.07 5.34 7.31
C TYR A 200 -10.99 4.79 6.38
N ALA A 201 -11.36 3.93 5.41
CA ALA A 201 -10.43 3.41 4.42
C ALA A 201 -9.84 4.53 3.56
N GLN A 202 -10.68 5.49 3.13
CA GLN A 202 -10.26 6.58 2.26
C GLN A 202 -9.41 7.62 2.98
N ASP A 203 -9.79 8.05 4.18
CA ASP A 203 -9.16 9.19 4.84
C ASP A 203 -7.98 8.75 5.73
N THR A 204 -8.03 7.53 6.26
CA THR A 204 -7.01 7.00 7.19
C THR A 204 -6.07 5.99 6.52
N ILE A 205 -6.62 4.91 5.94
CA ILE A 205 -5.78 3.81 5.42
C ILE A 205 -5.02 4.25 4.18
N ALA A 206 -5.68 4.92 3.23
CA ALA A 206 -5.04 5.36 1.99
C ALA A 206 -3.79 6.20 2.29
N SER A 207 -3.93 7.24 3.12
CA SER A 207 -2.82 8.11 3.51
C SER A 207 -1.69 7.33 4.18
N ALA A 208 -2.01 6.38 5.06
CA ALA A 208 -1.02 5.57 5.77
C ALA A 208 -0.22 4.65 4.84
N VAL A 209 -0.78 4.22 3.70
CA VAL A 209 -0.06 3.46 2.66
C VAL A 209 0.53 4.35 1.55
N GLY A 210 0.50 5.67 1.71
CA GLY A 210 1.03 6.62 0.72
C GLY A 210 0.15 6.81 -0.51
N PHE A 211 -1.13 6.44 -0.44
CA PHE A 211 -2.14 6.73 -1.46
C PHE A 211 -2.94 7.98 -1.07
N SER A 212 -3.53 8.64 -2.07
CA SER A 212 -4.53 9.69 -1.85
C SER A 212 -5.94 9.12 -1.88
N ALA A 213 -6.84 9.69 -1.08
CA ALA A 213 -8.26 9.38 -1.12
C ALA A 213 -8.84 9.69 -2.52
N LEU A 214 -9.85 8.92 -2.93
CA LEU A 214 -10.66 9.21 -4.10
C LEU A 214 -11.41 10.54 -3.90
N PRO A 215 -11.55 11.35 -4.96
CA PRO A 215 -12.46 12.49 -4.93
C PRO A 215 -13.87 12.07 -4.53
N ALA A 216 -14.57 12.94 -3.79
CA ALA A 216 -15.90 12.64 -3.26
C ALA A 216 -16.88 12.22 -4.36
N GLU A 217 -16.84 12.88 -5.51
CA GLU A 217 -17.69 12.60 -6.67
C GLU A 217 -17.40 11.24 -7.31
N VAL A 218 -16.13 10.83 -7.38
CA VAL A 218 -15.72 9.51 -7.91
C VAL A 218 -16.15 8.41 -6.93
N ARG A 219 -15.96 8.65 -5.63
CA ARG A 219 -16.39 7.73 -4.57
C ARG A 219 -17.91 7.56 -4.57
N GLN A 220 -18.65 8.66 -4.69
CA GLN A 220 -20.12 8.64 -4.75
C GLN A 220 -20.61 7.91 -6.01
N TYR A 221 -19.99 8.15 -7.17
CA TYR A 221 -20.28 7.42 -8.39
C TYR A 221 -20.16 5.90 -8.20
N ALA A 222 -19.11 5.42 -7.54
CA ALA A 222 -18.95 4.00 -7.24
C ALA A 222 -20.03 3.48 -6.28
N LYS A 223 -20.31 4.20 -5.18
CA LYS A 223 -21.29 3.79 -4.16
C LYS A 223 -22.72 3.77 -4.69
N GLU A 224 -23.09 4.72 -5.54
CA GLU A 224 -24.47 4.89 -6.00
C GLU A 224 -24.76 4.20 -7.32
N ARG A 225 -23.73 3.92 -8.14
CA ARG A 225 -23.94 3.33 -9.47
C ARG A 225 -23.30 1.96 -9.64
N ALA A 226 -22.13 1.70 -9.05
CA ALA A 226 -21.42 0.44 -9.27
C ALA A 226 -21.82 -0.62 -8.24
N VAL A 227 -21.78 -0.27 -6.95
CA VAL A 227 -22.12 -1.19 -5.86
C VAL A 227 -23.54 -1.75 -5.97
N PRO A 228 -24.58 -0.95 -6.32
CA PRO A 228 -25.95 -1.47 -6.41
C PRO A 228 -26.19 -2.46 -7.57
N LEU A 229 -25.24 -2.56 -8.53
CA LEU A 229 -25.32 -3.56 -9.61
C LEU A 229 -24.91 -4.95 -9.15
N LEU A 230 -24.30 -5.07 -7.97
CA LEU A 230 -23.82 -6.35 -7.45
C LEU A 230 -24.98 -7.16 -6.88
N GLN A 231 -25.16 -8.36 -7.42
CA GLN A 231 -26.14 -9.34 -6.98
C GLN A 231 -25.43 -10.41 -6.15
N VAL A 232 -25.82 -10.55 -4.88
CA VAL A 232 -25.26 -11.55 -3.96
C VAL A 232 -26.32 -12.59 -3.62
N ASP A 233 -25.91 -13.78 -3.18
CA ASP A 233 -26.86 -14.78 -2.68
C ASP A 233 -27.54 -14.24 -1.42
N THR A 234 -28.87 -14.08 -1.47
CA THR A 234 -29.64 -13.53 -0.35
C THR A 234 -29.72 -14.48 0.85
N ARG A 235 -29.29 -15.74 0.69
CA ARG A 235 -29.19 -16.73 1.77
C ARG A 235 -27.82 -16.71 2.44
N ALA A 236 -26.82 -16.09 1.80
CA ALA A 236 -25.47 -16.00 2.31
C ALA A 236 -25.37 -15.01 3.48
N LYS A 237 -24.37 -15.24 4.32
CA LYS A 237 -24.14 -14.45 5.53
C LYS A 237 -23.62 -13.06 5.16
N SER A 238 -24.23 -12.02 5.71
CA SER A 238 -23.78 -10.65 5.48
C SER A 238 -22.53 -10.35 6.30
N TRP A 239 -21.49 -9.83 5.65
CA TRP A 239 -20.28 -9.38 6.31
C TRP A 239 -20.32 -7.88 6.56
N THR A 240 -19.73 -7.42 7.67
CA THR A 240 -19.60 -6.00 7.97
C THR A 240 -18.16 -5.68 8.36
N PHE A 241 -17.65 -4.54 7.91
CA PHE A 241 -16.42 -3.96 8.44
C PHE A 241 -16.79 -2.93 9.50
N GLU A 242 -16.12 -2.97 10.64
CA GLU A 242 -16.23 -1.94 11.67
C GLU A 242 -14.87 -1.29 11.94
N SER A 243 -14.88 0.03 12.00
CA SER A 243 -13.70 0.85 12.14
C SER A 243 -13.99 2.08 13.01
N GLY A 244 -12.97 2.62 13.67
CA GLY A 244 -13.08 3.81 14.51
C GLY A 244 -12.06 3.82 15.65
N SER A 245 -12.24 4.74 16.60
CA SER A 245 -11.36 4.90 17.78
C SER A 245 -11.92 4.31 19.07
N VAL A 246 -13.22 3.95 19.10
CA VAL A 246 -13.88 3.36 20.27
C VAL A 246 -14.69 2.15 19.84
N LEU A 247 -14.44 1.00 20.46
CA LEU A 247 -15.24 -0.21 20.28
C LEU A 247 -16.58 -0.03 21.03
N PRO A 248 -17.74 0.03 20.34
CA PRO A 248 -19.02 0.05 21.03
C PRO A 248 -19.25 -1.27 21.77
N ALA A 249 -19.94 -1.23 22.93
CA ALA A 249 -20.24 -2.45 23.68
C ALA A 249 -21.01 -3.46 22.80
N GLY A 250 -20.53 -4.72 22.75
CA GLY A 250 -21.13 -5.79 21.94
C GLY A 250 -20.62 -5.91 20.51
N LYS A 251 -19.53 -5.22 20.17
CA LYS A 251 -18.85 -5.26 18.85
C LYS A 251 -17.42 -5.82 19.04
N GLY A 252 -16.72 -6.20 17.97
CA GLY A 252 -15.31 -6.66 18.02
C GLY A 252 -15.06 -8.17 17.89
N SER A 253 -16.08 -9.00 18.11
CA SER A 253 -15.97 -10.47 18.07
C SER A 253 -17.23 -11.18 17.57
N ALA A 254 -18.15 -10.44 16.96
CA ALA A 254 -19.36 -11.01 16.37
C ALA A 254 -19.02 -11.81 15.09
N ASP A 255 -19.76 -12.89 14.85
CA ASP A 255 -19.65 -13.64 13.60
C ASP A 255 -19.87 -12.71 12.40
N TYR A 256 -19.08 -12.91 11.34
CA TYR A 256 -19.14 -12.16 10.09
C TYR A 256 -18.83 -10.66 10.21
N VAL A 257 -18.11 -10.25 11.26
CA VAL A 257 -17.61 -8.87 11.43
C VAL A 257 -16.08 -8.85 11.31
N ILE A 258 -15.56 -7.97 10.45
CA ILE A 258 -14.13 -7.67 10.34
C ILE A 258 -13.88 -6.35 11.09
N SER A 259 -13.18 -6.43 12.21
CA SER A 259 -13.07 -5.33 13.18
C SER A 259 -11.67 -4.76 13.30
N SER A 260 -11.55 -3.42 13.22
CA SER A 260 -10.28 -2.73 13.51
C SER A 260 -9.99 -2.70 15.01
N PHE A 261 -10.92 -3.15 15.84
CA PHE A 261 -10.78 -3.18 17.29
C PHE A 261 -10.31 -4.54 17.80
N ALA A 262 -10.21 -5.56 16.94
CA ALA A 262 -9.81 -6.91 17.33
C ALA A 262 -8.42 -6.98 17.99
N GLY A 263 -7.55 -5.99 17.77
CA GLY A 263 -6.29 -5.84 18.51
C GLY A 263 -6.46 -5.54 20.01
N SER A 264 -7.65 -5.13 20.48
CA SER A 264 -7.90 -5.00 21.92
C SER A 264 -8.10 -6.36 22.61
N TYR A 265 -8.40 -7.44 21.88
CA TYR A 265 -8.45 -8.79 22.45
C TYR A 265 -7.06 -9.42 22.53
N GLU A 266 -6.23 -9.21 21.51
CA GLU A 266 -4.81 -9.64 21.46
C GLU A 266 -3.96 -8.89 22.49
N ASN A 267 -4.24 -7.60 22.74
CA ASN A 267 -3.58 -6.81 23.79
C ASN A 267 -3.89 -7.31 25.22
N VAL A 268 -5.02 -7.97 25.45
CA VAL A 268 -5.39 -8.55 26.76
C VAL A 268 -4.73 -9.93 26.98
N ASN A 269 -4.31 -10.60 25.91
CA ASN A 269 -3.76 -11.97 25.92
C ASN A 269 -2.33 -12.08 25.36
N SER A 270 -1.59 -10.98 25.29
CA SER A 270 -0.20 -10.95 24.78
C SER A 270 0.72 -11.96 25.47
N GLN A 271 0.48 -12.24 26.76
CA GLN A 271 1.18 -13.28 27.52
C GLN A 271 0.90 -14.69 26.96
N ALA A 272 -0.36 -15.02 26.65
CA ALA A 272 -0.72 -16.32 26.07
C ALA A 272 -0.15 -16.53 24.66
N PHE A 273 0.00 -15.45 23.89
CA PHE A 273 0.62 -15.51 22.57
C PHE A 273 2.15 -15.66 22.65
N ALA A 274 2.79 -15.00 23.63
CA ALA A 274 4.22 -15.20 23.93
C ALA A 274 4.49 -16.64 24.38
N ASP A 275 3.62 -17.21 25.22
CA ASP A 275 3.70 -18.60 25.68
C ASP A 275 3.52 -19.58 24.52
N PHE A 276 2.58 -19.29 23.60
CA PHE A 276 2.40 -20.06 22.36
C PHE A 276 3.62 -20.00 21.44
N TYR A 277 4.22 -18.82 21.24
CA TYR A 277 5.39 -18.64 20.39
C TYR A 277 6.64 -19.32 20.98
N GLN A 278 6.78 -19.31 22.31
CA GLN A 278 7.79 -20.11 23.00
C GLN A 278 7.58 -21.61 22.77
N ALA A 279 6.35 -22.11 22.93
CA ALA A 279 6.06 -23.53 22.70
C ALA A 279 6.33 -23.96 21.25
N TYR A 280 5.95 -23.14 20.28
CA TYR A 280 6.20 -23.38 18.86
C TYR A 280 7.70 -23.38 18.52
N SER A 281 8.46 -22.41 19.02
CA SER A 281 9.90 -22.33 18.79
C SER A 281 10.68 -23.46 19.47
N LEU A 282 10.26 -23.88 20.67
CA LEU A 282 10.80 -25.07 21.35
C LEU A 282 10.57 -26.34 20.53
N GLN A 283 9.38 -26.52 19.96
CA GLN A 283 9.07 -27.67 19.11
C GLN A 283 9.88 -27.66 17.80
N GLN A 284 10.09 -26.50 17.18
CA GLN A 284 10.92 -26.37 15.99
C GLN A 284 12.40 -26.58 16.27
N ASN A 285 12.91 -26.05 17.38
CA ASN A 285 14.29 -26.28 17.82
C ASN A 285 14.54 -27.77 18.10
N GLN A 286 13.54 -28.49 18.61
CA GLN A 286 13.63 -29.95 18.81
C GLN A 286 13.54 -30.74 17.51
N LYS A 287 12.68 -30.35 16.55
CA LYS A 287 12.68 -30.96 15.20
C LYS A 287 14.02 -30.74 14.50
N ASN A 288 14.60 -29.55 14.63
CA ASN A 288 15.92 -29.22 14.09
C ASN A 288 17.05 -29.97 14.82
N ALA A 289 16.97 -30.13 16.14
CA ALA A 289 17.92 -30.93 16.93
C ALA A 289 17.81 -32.45 16.63
N ALA A 290 16.59 -32.95 16.40
CA ALA A 290 16.37 -34.34 15.98
C ALA A 290 16.88 -34.59 14.55
N ALA A 291 16.68 -33.63 13.63
CA ALA A 291 17.24 -33.66 12.27
C ALA A 291 18.79 -33.54 12.27
N ALA A 292 19.35 -32.77 13.20
CA ALA A 292 20.80 -32.68 13.41
C ALA A 292 21.38 -33.99 13.98
N ASN A 293 20.69 -34.66 14.90
CA ASN A 293 21.09 -35.96 15.44
C ASN A 293 20.97 -37.13 14.44
N THR A 294 20.15 -37.02 13.39
CA THR A 294 20.13 -38.00 12.29
C THR A 294 21.25 -37.79 11.26
N THR A 295 21.97 -36.67 11.31
CA THR A 295 23.04 -36.34 10.35
C THR A 295 24.45 -36.35 10.98
N ALA A 296 24.56 -36.29 12.31
CA ALA A 296 25.82 -36.43 13.04
C ALA A 296 25.84 -37.74 13.83
N GLY A 297 26.54 -38.75 13.31
CA GLY A 297 26.99 -39.85 14.14
C GLY A 297 27.99 -39.34 15.19
N ASN A 298 27.65 -39.56 16.46
CA ASN A 298 28.41 -39.37 17.70
C ASN A 298 28.77 -37.93 18.15
N GLY A 299 28.02 -37.44 19.16
CA GLY A 299 28.51 -36.37 20.05
C GLY A 299 27.48 -35.79 21.03
N THR A 300 27.41 -36.37 22.24
CA THR A 300 26.93 -35.81 23.53
C THR A 300 25.49 -35.28 23.69
N SER A 301 24.88 -35.69 24.81
CA SER A 301 23.48 -35.51 25.21
C SER A 301 23.09 -34.08 25.57
N ALA A 302 21.88 -33.69 25.18
CA ALA A 302 21.15 -32.57 25.78
C ALA A 302 19.77 -33.05 26.25
N ASN A 303 19.46 -32.82 27.53
CA ASN A 303 18.21 -33.15 28.20
C ASN A 303 17.00 -32.58 27.43
N SER A 304 16.03 -33.44 27.09
CA SER A 304 14.69 -33.01 26.68
C SER A 304 13.71 -33.19 27.84
N THR A 305 13.04 -32.12 28.23
CA THR A 305 11.91 -32.15 29.17
C THR A 305 10.66 -32.69 28.46
N SER A 306 9.97 -33.60 29.14
CA SER A 306 8.87 -34.43 28.64
C SER A 306 7.59 -33.64 28.30
N LEU A 307 6.85 -34.15 27.30
CA LEU A 307 5.67 -33.57 26.64
C LEU A 307 4.32 -33.77 27.39
N ALA A 308 4.34 -34.05 28.70
CA ALA A 308 3.16 -34.53 29.42
C ALA A 308 2.06 -33.48 29.67
N ASP A 309 2.31 -32.20 29.41
CA ASP A 309 1.43 -31.10 29.85
C ASP A 309 0.70 -30.35 28.72
N VAL A 310 0.72 -30.85 27.47
CA VAL A 310 0.04 -30.18 26.34
C VAL A 310 -1.41 -30.69 26.19
N PRO A 311 -2.44 -29.83 26.33
CA PRO A 311 -3.84 -30.24 26.22
C PRO A 311 -4.20 -30.74 24.81
N ALA A 312 -4.90 -31.89 24.74
CA ALA A 312 -5.23 -32.59 23.49
C ALA A 312 -6.05 -31.77 22.47
N ASN A 313 -6.78 -30.75 22.93
CA ASN A 313 -7.59 -29.86 22.08
C ASN A 313 -6.76 -28.88 21.23
N LEU A 314 -5.50 -28.62 21.61
CA LEU A 314 -4.58 -27.77 20.83
C LEU A 314 -3.92 -28.53 19.69
N LYS A 315 -3.71 -29.84 19.87
CA LYS A 315 -3.11 -30.72 18.85
C LYS A 315 -4.02 -30.88 17.63
N ASP A 316 -5.32 -31.09 17.84
CA ASP A 316 -6.31 -31.26 16.76
C ASP A 316 -6.52 -29.98 15.91
N LYS A 317 -6.31 -28.80 16.51
CA LYS A 317 -6.41 -27.51 15.81
C LYS A 317 -5.20 -27.23 14.91
N LEU A 318 -4.03 -27.78 15.26
CA LEU A 318 -2.79 -27.61 14.51
C LEU A 318 -2.80 -28.43 13.21
N ASP A 319 -3.26 -29.68 13.30
CA ASP A 319 -3.37 -30.59 12.13
C ASP A 319 -4.39 -30.07 11.08
N LYS A 320 -5.47 -29.42 11.54
CA LYS A 320 -6.47 -28.77 10.66
C LYS A 320 -5.95 -27.52 9.94
N MET A 321 -4.86 -26.89 10.40
CA MET A 321 -4.28 -25.72 9.75
C MET A 321 -3.24 -26.10 8.69
N GLU A 322 -2.39 -27.11 8.96
CA GLU A 322 -1.43 -27.61 7.96
C GLU A 322 -2.13 -28.08 6.67
N SER A 323 -3.30 -28.72 6.80
CA SER A 323 -4.14 -29.12 5.68
C SER A 323 -4.68 -27.93 4.84
N LYS A 324 -4.91 -26.76 5.46
CA LYS A 324 -5.43 -25.56 4.77
C LYS A 324 -4.33 -24.77 4.06
N ILE A 325 -3.11 -24.79 4.60
CA ILE A 325 -1.94 -24.13 4.00
C ILE A 325 -1.53 -24.83 2.70
N ALA A 326 -1.57 -26.16 2.66
CA ALA A 326 -1.29 -26.94 1.45
C ALA A 326 -2.28 -26.64 0.29
N ILE A 327 -3.53 -26.28 0.61
CA ILE A 327 -4.54 -25.88 -0.38
C ILE A 327 -4.25 -24.47 -0.93
N LEU A 328 -3.73 -23.55 -0.09
CA LEU A 328 -3.37 -22.19 -0.50
C LEU A 328 -2.14 -22.15 -1.42
N GLU A 329 -1.14 -23.00 -1.17
CA GLU A 329 0.05 -23.09 -2.03
C GLU A 329 -0.30 -23.59 -3.45
N ALA A 330 -1.26 -24.51 -3.57
CA ALA A 330 -1.73 -25.01 -4.86
C ALA A 330 -2.47 -23.94 -5.71
N ILE A 331 -3.15 -22.98 -5.08
CA ILE A 331 -3.86 -21.89 -5.77
C ILE A 331 -2.90 -20.82 -6.29
N THR A 332 -1.76 -20.62 -5.61
CA THR A 332 -0.79 -19.54 -5.89
C THR A 332 -0.05 -19.76 -7.24
N ILE A 333 0.05 -21.00 -7.72
CA ILE A 333 0.72 -21.34 -8.99
C ILE A 333 -0.06 -20.85 -10.23
N THR A 334 -1.34 -20.46 -10.10
CA THR A 334 -2.19 -20.09 -11.25
C THR A 334 -2.35 -18.56 -11.43
N ALA A 335 -1.89 -17.74 -10.48
CA ALA A 335 -2.21 -16.30 -10.43
C ALA A 335 -1.08 -15.36 -10.90
N ILE A 336 -0.15 -15.84 -11.72
CA ILE A 336 0.76 -14.97 -12.47
C ILE A 336 0.00 -14.54 -13.74
N VAL A 337 -0.69 -13.40 -13.70
CA VAL A 337 -1.03 -12.53 -14.86
C VAL A 337 -1.89 -11.35 -14.34
N PHE A 338 -1.27 -10.17 -14.29
CA PHE A 338 -1.77 -8.81 -14.01
C PHE A 338 -2.31 -8.44 -12.61
N GLY A 339 -1.71 -7.39 -12.01
CA GLY A 339 -2.33 -6.51 -11.01
C GLY A 339 -2.58 -7.08 -9.61
N VAL A 340 -2.66 -8.40 -9.46
CA VAL A 340 -3.02 -9.04 -8.20
C VAL A 340 -1.98 -8.80 -7.13
N VAL A 341 -0.67 -8.72 -7.41
CA VAL A 341 0.34 -8.54 -6.34
C VAL A 341 0.21 -7.19 -5.62
N GLY A 342 -0.15 -6.10 -6.33
CA GLY A 342 -0.41 -4.81 -5.70
C GLY A 342 -1.74 -4.77 -4.94
N LEU A 343 -2.77 -5.48 -5.44
CA LEU A 343 -4.06 -5.59 -4.78
C LEU A 343 -4.04 -6.58 -3.61
N THR A 344 -3.29 -7.68 -3.68
CA THR A 344 -3.09 -8.63 -2.58
C THR A 344 -2.13 -8.07 -1.57
N LEU A 345 -1.02 -7.42 -1.94
CA LEU A 345 -0.25 -6.64 -0.97
C LEU A 345 -1.08 -5.48 -0.41
N GLY A 346 -1.92 -4.82 -1.22
CA GLY A 346 -2.87 -3.81 -0.73
C GLY A 346 -3.87 -4.39 0.26
N ILE A 347 -4.50 -5.53 -0.04
CA ILE A 347 -5.43 -6.23 0.87
C ILE A 347 -4.68 -6.73 2.11
N PHE A 348 -3.50 -7.33 1.98
CA PHE A 348 -2.70 -7.83 3.10
C PHE A 348 -2.12 -6.69 3.94
N VAL A 349 -1.65 -5.60 3.35
CA VAL A 349 -1.14 -4.40 4.04
C VAL A 349 -2.29 -3.60 4.62
N SER A 350 -3.43 -3.45 3.96
CA SER A 350 -4.62 -2.82 4.52
C SER A 350 -5.19 -3.67 5.66
N CYS A 351 -5.30 -4.99 5.53
CA CYS A 351 -5.69 -5.88 6.63
C CYS A 351 -4.64 -5.86 7.76
N ARG A 352 -3.33 -5.87 7.44
CA ARG A 352 -2.26 -5.83 8.44
C ARG A 352 -2.13 -4.47 9.12
N MET A 353 -2.34 -3.35 8.43
CA MET A 353 -2.36 -2.00 8.99
C MET A 353 -3.65 -1.71 9.73
N PHE A 354 -4.78 -2.26 9.30
CA PHE A 354 -6.03 -2.27 10.06
C PHE A 354 -5.83 -2.99 11.40
N VAL A 355 -5.06 -4.09 11.41
CA VAL A 355 -4.60 -4.77 12.63
C VAL A 355 -3.52 -3.97 13.38
N HIS A 356 -2.50 -3.42 12.73
CA HIS A 356 -1.38 -2.70 13.39
C HIS A 356 -1.76 -1.31 13.93
N ALA A 357 -2.63 -0.56 13.27
CA ALA A 357 -3.14 0.72 13.75
C ALA A 357 -3.91 0.56 15.07
N SER A 358 -4.50 -0.62 15.29
CA SER A 358 -5.13 -1.01 16.56
C SER A 358 -4.13 -1.36 17.67
N ILE A 359 -2.88 -1.71 17.31
CA ILE A 359 -1.78 -2.02 18.24
C ILE A 359 -1.07 -0.75 18.73
N TRP A 360 -0.96 0.29 17.90
CA TRP A 360 -0.17 1.49 18.20
C TRP A 360 -0.97 2.79 18.40
N GLY A 361 -2.30 2.77 18.21
CA GLY A 361 -3.18 3.94 18.38
C GLY A 361 -3.27 4.53 19.79
N ASN A 362 -2.54 4.00 20.77
CA ASN A 362 -2.46 4.54 22.13
C ASN A 362 -1.05 4.99 22.55
N GLN A 363 -0.12 5.14 21.60
CA GLN A 363 1.13 5.85 21.82
C GLN A 363 1.24 6.91 20.73
N GLY A 364 1.19 8.17 21.14
CA GLY A 364 1.31 9.32 20.23
C GLY A 364 2.57 9.22 19.36
N VAL A 365 2.45 9.77 18.15
CA VAL A 365 3.51 10.43 17.38
C VAL A 365 4.91 10.36 18.01
N SER A 366 5.82 9.65 17.33
CA SER A 366 7.25 9.56 17.70
C SER A 366 7.88 10.94 17.92
N PRO A 367 8.76 11.10 18.92
CA PRO A 367 9.40 12.36 19.26
C PRO A 367 10.64 12.57 18.39
N LEU A 368 10.46 13.21 17.24
CA LEU A 368 11.56 13.77 16.46
C LEU A 368 11.16 15.16 15.97
N LEU A 369 10.94 16.09 16.90
CA LEU A 369 10.93 17.53 16.71
C LEU A 369 10.74 18.22 18.08
N GLN A 370 11.81 18.35 18.86
CA GLN A 370 11.91 19.40 19.89
C GLN A 370 13.37 19.75 20.13
N ALA A 371 13.85 20.75 19.39
CA ALA A 371 14.97 21.57 19.81
C ALA A 371 14.44 23.00 19.95
N GLY A 372 14.44 23.50 21.19
CA GLY A 372 13.98 24.85 21.53
C GLY A 372 13.69 24.94 23.02
N SER A 373 14.62 25.49 23.77
CA SER A 373 14.55 25.71 25.21
C SER A 373 13.32 26.53 25.61
N LEU A 374 12.81 26.32 26.83
CA LEU A 374 12.79 27.33 27.90
C LEU A 374 12.15 26.73 29.17
N THR A 375 12.80 27.03 30.30
CA THR A 375 12.49 26.66 31.68
C THR A 375 11.17 27.26 32.18
N GLY A 376 10.41 26.51 33.00
CA GLY A 376 9.32 27.09 33.79
C GLY A 376 8.47 26.07 34.56
N ASN A 377 8.58 26.12 35.90
CA ASN A 377 7.76 25.41 36.88
C ASN A 377 6.25 25.40 36.59
N SER A 378 5.56 24.29 36.89
CA SER A 378 4.50 24.25 37.92
C SER A 378 3.89 22.86 38.09
N SER A 379 3.54 22.57 39.33
CA SER A 379 3.00 21.35 39.91
C SER A 379 1.47 21.31 39.82
N VAL A 380 0.86 20.10 39.75
CA VAL A 380 -0.39 19.78 40.48
C VAL A 380 -0.45 18.28 40.83
N ARG A 381 -0.85 18.01 42.08
CA ARG A 381 -0.94 16.75 42.83
C ARG A 381 -2.03 15.77 42.34
N ARG A 382 -1.76 14.46 42.51
CA ARG A 382 -2.76 13.39 42.66
C ARG A 382 -3.48 13.52 44.01
N SER A 383 -4.80 13.38 44.04
CA SER A 383 -5.54 12.95 45.23
C SER A 383 -6.25 11.61 44.95
N LYS A 384 -6.06 10.67 45.88
CA LYS A 384 -6.91 9.49 46.08
C LYS A 384 -8.01 9.89 47.06
N SER A 385 -9.24 9.42 46.86
CA SER A 385 -10.21 9.26 47.94
C SER A 385 -11.06 8.01 47.71
N ALA A 386 -11.43 7.38 48.82
CA ALA A 386 -11.86 6.00 48.95
C ALA A 386 -13.38 5.82 48.91
N LEU A 387 -13.78 4.59 48.55
CA LEU A 387 -14.85 3.72 49.07
C LEU A 387 -16.10 4.35 49.72
N SER A 388 -17.27 3.91 49.24
CA SER A 388 -18.38 3.51 50.11
C SER A 388 -19.15 2.34 49.50
N GLU A 389 -19.20 1.22 50.23
CA GLU A 389 -20.09 0.08 50.02
C GLU A 389 -21.49 0.32 50.61
N GLY A 390 -22.47 -0.47 50.15
CA GLY A 390 -23.77 -0.72 50.78
C GLY A 390 -24.94 -0.44 49.83
N SER A 391 -25.93 -1.31 49.61
CA SER A 391 -26.24 -2.64 50.13
C SER A 391 -27.41 -3.24 49.31
N PHE A 392 -27.51 -4.56 49.34
CA PHE A 392 -28.51 -5.45 48.73
C PHE A 392 -29.99 -5.05 48.85
N ALA A 393 -30.74 -5.40 47.81
CA ALA A 393 -31.97 -6.19 47.87
C ALA A 393 -32.03 -7.12 46.65
#